data_AF-A0A067E5S5-F1
#
_entry.id   AF-A0A067E5S5-F1
#
_cell.length_a   1.000
_cell.length_b   1.000
_cell.length_c   1.000
_cell.angle_alpha   90.00
_cell.angle_beta   90.00
_cell.angle_gamma   90.00
#
_symmetry.space_group_name_H-M   'P 1'
#
loop_
_entity.id
_entity.type
_entity.pdbx_description
1 polymer ?
#
loop_
_entity_poly.entity_id
_entity_poly.type
_entity_poly.pdbx_seq_one_letter_code
_entity_poly.pdbx_strand_id
1 'polypeptide(L)'
;MSSSSCLLLSSSVPRIKKEAFANIRTKRDASTSASVSISCKLKPAPPCPLTLFFNSNPAKQKIVLVRSRTETGSGTDSDTDLATLAGEDSAAFDLKNQKLTSWVYFSVILGVVLFLLQLLWIDNSTGYGKAFIDSVSSLSDSHEVVMLVLILIFATVHSGLASLRDMGEKVIGARAYRVLFAGVSLPLAVSTIVYFINHRYDGMQLWQLQGAPGVHQIVWLSSFVSFFFLYPSTFNLLEVAAVDEPKMHLWETGVMRITRHPQV
;
A
#
# COMPACT_ATOMS: atom_id res chain seq x y z
N MET A 1 -69.72 2.91 1.16
CA MET A 1 -69.30 3.84 0.10
C MET A 1 -67.78 3.99 0.18
N SER A 2 -67.10 3.64 -0.93
CA SER A 2 -65.65 3.75 -1.22
C SER A 2 -64.72 2.92 -0.30
N SER A 3 -64.21 1.72 -0.60
CA SER A 3 -63.66 1.08 -1.81
C SER A 3 -62.43 1.79 -2.39
N SER A 4 -61.25 1.36 -1.98
CA SER A 4 -60.01 1.55 -2.75
C SER A 4 -59.20 0.27 -2.76
N SER A 5 -58.91 -0.15 -3.98
CA SER A 5 -58.55 -1.49 -4.41
C SER A 5 -57.09 -1.83 -4.16
N CYS A 6 -56.91 -3.09 -3.75
CA CYS A 6 -55.69 -3.87 -3.84
C CYS A 6 -55.30 -4.07 -5.32
N LEU A 7 -54.08 -3.69 -5.70
CA LEU A 7 -53.48 -4.06 -6.99
C LEU A 7 -52.19 -4.84 -6.72
N LEU A 8 -52.31 -6.16 -6.83
CA LEU A 8 -51.21 -7.11 -6.95
C LEU A 8 -50.72 -7.08 -8.40
N LEU A 9 -49.52 -6.56 -8.66
CA LEU A 9 -48.83 -6.80 -9.94
C LEU A 9 -47.89 -8.01 -9.80
N SER A 10 -48.34 -9.12 -10.36
CA SER A 10 -47.57 -10.34 -10.61
C SER A 10 -46.76 -10.17 -11.89
N SER A 11 -45.45 -10.02 -11.81
CA SER A 11 -44.55 -10.09 -12.98
C SER A 11 -43.93 -11.48 -13.08
N SER A 12 -44.52 -12.31 -13.96
CA SER A 12 -44.02 -13.63 -14.34
C SER A 12 -42.74 -13.50 -15.17
N VAL A 13 -41.60 -13.92 -14.62
CA VAL A 13 -40.33 -14.08 -15.36
C VAL A 13 -40.30 -15.48 -15.97
N PRO A 14 -40.18 -15.63 -17.31
CA PRO A 14 -40.15 -16.95 -17.93
C PRO A 14 -38.81 -17.67 -17.69
N ARG A 15 -38.93 -18.89 -17.17
CA ARG A 15 -37.85 -19.89 -16.96
C ARG A 15 -37.38 -20.43 -18.32
N ILE A 16 -36.18 -20.04 -18.76
CA ILE A 16 -35.54 -20.60 -19.96
C ILE A 16 -35.11 -22.06 -19.67
N LYS A 17 -35.60 -22.98 -20.50
CA LYS A 17 -35.27 -24.40 -20.43
C LYS A 17 -33.87 -24.65 -21.00
N LYS A 18 -33.09 -25.45 -20.27
CA LYS A 18 -31.97 -26.25 -20.81
C LYS A 18 -32.52 -27.22 -21.86
N GLU A 19 -31.62 -27.65 -22.75
CA GLU A 19 -31.74 -28.68 -23.80
C GLU A 19 -31.55 -28.13 -25.23
N ALA A 20 -30.72 -28.84 -26.00
CA ALA A 20 -30.41 -28.70 -27.43
C ALA A 20 -29.24 -27.77 -27.84
N PHE A 21 -28.00 -28.25 -27.65
CA PHE A 21 -27.03 -28.27 -28.76
C PHE A 21 -26.03 -29.43 -28.60
N ALA A 22 -26.56 -30.64 -28.71
CA ALA A 22 -25.78 -31.84 -28.97
C ALA A 22 -25.73 -32.07 -30.48
N ASN A 23 -24.78 -31.46 -31.19
CA ASN A 23 -24.20 -32.05 -32.39
C ASN A 23 -22.97 -31.24 -32.84
N ILE A 24 -21.80 -31.87 -32.79
CA ILE A 24 -20.69 -31.82 -33.77
C ILE A 24 -19.55 -32.58 -33.09
N ARG A 25 -19.66 -33.90 -33.15
CA ARG A 25 -18.54 -34.82 -33.02
C ARG A 25 -18.49 -35.58 -34.33
N THR A 26 -17.49 -35.27 -35.16
CA THR A 26 -16.61 -36.20 -35.89
C THR A 26 -16.03 -35.53 -37.13
N LYS A 27 -14.75 -35.16 -37.09
CA LYS A 27 -13.76 -35.75 -38.01
C LYS A 27 -12.36 -35.55 -37.45
N ARG A 28 -11.74 -36.68 -37.15
CA ARG A 28 -10.34 -36.85 -36.75
C ARG A 28 -9.53 -36.88 -38.07
N ASP A 29 -8.36 -36.23 -38.10
CA ASP A 29 -7.07 -36.85 -38.45
C ASP A 29 -6.03 -35.84 -38.94
N ALA A 30 -4.86 -35.93 -38.28
CA ALA A 30 -3.50 -35.69 -38.76
C ALA A 30 -3.16 -34.33 -39.44
N SER A 31 -2.42 -33.48 -38.73
CA SER A 31 -1.09 -33.04 -39.21
C SER A 31 -0.31 -32.22 -38.15
N THR A 32 0.87 -32.72 -37.82
CA THR A 32 2.12 -31.96 -37.54
C THR A 32 2.19 -31.03 -36.32
N SER A 33 2.77 -31.57 -35.24
CA SER A 33 3.42 -30.81 -34.17
C SER A 33 4.63 -30.05 -34.73
N ALA A 34 4.58 -28.72 -34.72
CA ALA A 34 5.75 -27.87 -34.88
C ALA A 34 6.17 -27.32 -33.51
N SER A 35 7.15 -27.96 -32.89
CA SER A 35 7.87 -27.44 -31.74
C SER A 35 8.81 -26.32 -32.22
N VAL A 36 8.49 -25.06 -31.88
CA VAL A 36 9.41 -23.94 -32.08
C VAL A 36 10.36 -23.90 -30.88
N SER A 37 11.56 -24.46 -31.06
CA SER A 37 12.66 -24.30 -30.11
C SER A 37 13.35 -22.96 -30.35
N ILE A 38 13.09 -21.98 -29.49
CA ILE A 38 13.87 -20.74 -29.44
C ILE A 38 15.13 -21.02 -28.61
N SER A 39 16.27 -21.12 -29.29
CA SER A 39 17.59 -21.22 -28.65
C SER A 39 18.07 -19.82 -28.25
N CYS A 40 17.84 -19.42 -27.01
CA CYS A 40 18.48 -18.23 -26.43
C CYS A 40 19.82 -18.65 -25.81
N LYS A 41 20.94 -18.23 -26.43
CA LYS A 41 22.27 -18.30 -25.82
C LYS A 41 22.30 -17.41 -24.57
N LEU A 42 22.21 -18.03 -23.39
CA LEU A 42 22.43 -17.37 -22.11
C LEU A 42 23.94 -17.32 -21.82
N LYS A 43 24.48 -16.13 -21.58
CA LYS A 43 25.86 -15.91 -21.12
C LYS A 43 25.91 -16.20 -19.61
N PRO A 44 26.81 -17.07 -19.09
CA PRO A 44 26.83 -17.38 -17.67
C PRO A 44 27.35 -16.19 -16.86
N ALA A 45 26.58 -15.80 -15.84
CA ALA A 45 27.03 -14.87 -14.80
C ALA A 45 27.96 -15.59 -13.80
N PRO A 46 28.92 -14.89 -13.17
CA PRO A 46 29.81 -15.50 -12.19
C PRO A 46 29.07 -15.89 -10.90
N PRO A 47 29.48 -16.98 -10.22
CA PRO A 47 28.80 -17.45 -9.02
C PRO A 47 29.05 -16.53 -7.82
N CYS A 48 28.00 -15.88 -7.32
CA CYS A 48 27.98 -15.35 -5.95
C CYS A 48 27.79 -16.53 -4.97
N PRO A 49 28.58 -16.62 -3.88
CA PRO A 49 28.44 -17.71 -2.93
C PRO A 49 27.24 -17.44 -2.00
N LEU A 50 26.12 -18.11 -2.28
CA LEU A 50 25.02 -18.25 -1.33
C LEU A 50 25.43 -19.30 -0.28
N THR A 51 26.14 -18.89 0.76
CA THR A 51 26.42 -19.75 1.91
C THR A 51 25.36 -19.50 2.98
N LEU A 52 24.33 -20.34 3.01
CA LEU A 52 23.48 -20.53 4.17
C LEU A 52 24.28 -21.26 5.25
N PHE A 53 24.94 -20.51 6.13
CA PHE A 53 25.46 -21.06 7.39
C PHE A 53 24.38 -20.97 8.46
N PHE A 54 23.59 -22.03 8.60
CA PHE A 54 22.96 -22.33 9.88
C PHE A 54 24.03 -22.94 10.79
N ASN A 55 24.59 -22.13 11.68
CA ASN A 55 25.44 -22.61 12.78
C ASN A 55 24.67 -22.46 14.10
N SER A 56 24.06 -23.55 14.52
CA SER A 56 23.47 -23.73 15.84
C SER A 56 24.55 -24.14 16.84
N ASN A 57 25.28 -23.17 17.39
CA ASN A 57 26.12 -23.40 18.57
C ASN A 57 26.17 -22.17 19.49
N PRO A 58 25.53 -22.21 20.68
CA PRO A 58 25.46 -21.08 21.59
C PRO A 58 26.67 -21.06 22.53
N ALA A 59 27.85 -20.71 22.02
CA ALA A 59 28.98 -20.40 22.89
C ALA A 59 30.00 -19.52 22.17
N LYS A 60 30.27 -18.35 22.76
CA LYS A 60 31.29 -17.35 22.38
C LYS A 60 30.89 -16.38 21.26
N GLN A 61 29.87 -15.55 21.51
CA GLN A 61 29.87 -14.20 20.94
C GLN A 61 30.79 -13.33 21.78
N LYS A 62 31.97 -13.02 21.23
CA LYS A 62 32.90 -12.05 21.81
C LYS A 62 32.30 -10.67 21.56
N ILE A 63 31.70 -10.08 22.58
CA ILE A 63 31.28 -8.67 22.56
C ILE A 63 32.56 -7.85 22.38
N VAL A 64 32.76 -7.33 21.17
CA VAL A 64 33.81 -6.34 20.91
C VAL A 64 33.29 -5.01 21.43
N LEU A 65 33.59 -4.72 22.69
CA LEU A 65 33.41 -3.39 23.25
C LEU A 65 34.45 -2.48 22.60
N VAL A 66 34.05 -1.77 21.53
CA VAL A 66 34.85 -0.68 20.97
C VAL A 66 34.82 0.46 21.99
N ARG A 67 35.83 0.49 22.86
CA ARG A 67 36.10 1.63 23.73
C ARG A 67 36.79 2.69 22.87
N SER A 68 36.11 3.78 22.58
CA SER A 68 36.74 4.96 21.99
C SER A 68 37.82 5.46 22.95
N ARG A 69 39.05 5.54 22.45
CA ARG A 69 40.18 6.09 23.16
C ARG A 69 40.10 7.60 23.01
N THR A 70 39.84 8.32 24.10
CA THR A 70 40.03 9.76 24.15
C THR A 70 41.54 10.01 24.14
N GLU A 71 42.10 10.33 22.98
CA GLU A 71 43.43 10.92 22.92
C GLU A 71 43.29 12.40 23.26
N THR A 72 43.97 12.83 24.32
CA THR A 72 44.07 14.22 24.75
C THR A 72 44.96 14.97 23.75
N GLY A 73 44.39 15.28 22.58
CA GLY A 73 44.96 16.18 21.60
C GLY A 73 44.50 17.59 21.88
N SER A 74 45.42 18.45 22.29
CA SER A 74 45.26 19.90 22.34
C SER A 74 44.97 20.43 20.94
N GLY A 75 43.69 20.60 20.63
CA GLY A 75 43.19 21.26 19.43
C GLY A 75 41.79 21.79 19.72
N THR A 76 41.70 23.07 20.05
CA THR A 76 40.49 23.88 19.88
C THR A 76 40.01 23.67 18.45
N ASP A 77 38.85 23.00 18.30
CA ASP A 77 37.96 22.93 17.13
C ASP A 77 37.25 21.56 17.10
N SER A 78 36.41 21.24 18.10
CA SER A 78 35.57 20.01 18.04
C SER A 78 34.35 19.98 18.97
N ASP A 79 33.82 21.12 19.43
CA ASP A 79 32.55 21.13 20.19
C ASP A 79 31.31 21.24 19.29
N THR A 80 31.49 21.54 18.00
CA THR A 80 30.36 21.81 17.07
C THR A 80 29.78 20.54 16.44
N ASP A 81 30.55 19.46 16.31
CA ASP A 81 30.11 18.26 15.57
C ASP A 81 29.40 17.20 16.44
N LEU A 82 29.56 17.25 17.78
CA LEU A 82 28.87 16.35 18.70
C LEU A 82 27.47 16.84 19.10
N ALA A 83 27.19 18.14 18.95
CA ALA A 83 25.86 18.71 19.17
C ALA A 83 24.87 18.40 18.02
N THR A 84 25.38 17.98 16.85
CA THR A 84 24.58 17.75 15.64
C THR A 84 24.03 16.32 15.53
N LEU A 85 24.32 15.45 16.51
CA LEU A 85 23.79 14.09 16.61
C LEU A 85 22.74 13.94 17.73
N ALA A 86 22.19 15.06 18.24
CA ALA A 86 21.07 14.99 19.19
C ALA A 86 19.81 14.53 18.45
N GLY A 87 19.33 13.34 18.79
CA GLY A 87 18.09 12.80 18.25
C GLY A 87 16.87 13.59 18.71
N GLU A 88 15.87 13.64 17.84
CA GLU A 88 14.65 14.41 18.02
C GLU A 88 13.63 13.63 18.87
N ASP A 89 12.68 14.35 19.46
CA ASP A 89 11.59 13.76 20.22
C ASP A 89 10.44 13.33 19.31
N SER A 90 10.06 12.04 19.40
CA SER A 90 8.94 11.54 18.61
C SER A 90 7.64 12.17 19.11
N ALA A 91 7.02 12.96 18.24
CA ALA A 91 5.75 13.67 18.47
C ALA A 91 5.82 15.01 19.22
N ALA A 92 7.00 15.61 19.35
CA ALA A 92 7.10 17.02 19.72
C ALA A 92 6.59 17.89 18.57
N PHE A 93 5.50 18.64 18.82
CA PHE A 93 4.92 19.56 17.85
C PHE A 93 4.85 20.98 18.41
N ASP A 94 5.74 21.83 17.92
CA ASP A 94 5.70 23.24 18.26
C ASP A 94 4.94 24.03 17.18
N LEU A 95 3.73 24.46 17.54
CA LEU A 95 2.88 25.30 16.69
C LEU A 95 3.57 26.61 16.29
N LYS A 96 4.48 27.15 17.11
CA LYS A 96 5.15 28.42 16.84
C LYS A 96 6.17 28.32 15.71
N ASN A 97 6.70 27.12 15.47
CA ASN A 97 7.68 26.87 14.42
C ASN A 97 7.03 26.55 13.06
N GLN A 98 5.70 26.46 13.01
CA GLN A 98 4.95 26.15 11.79
C GLN A 98 4.70 27.41 10.95
N LYS A 99 5.15 27.40 9.70
CA LYS A 99 4.87 28.49 8.75
C LYS A 99 3.50 28.28 8.11
N LEU A 100 2.60 29.25 8.30
CA LEU A 100 1.26 29.25 7.67
C LEU A 100 1.35 29.09 6.14
N THR A 101 2.38 29.67 5.51
CA THR A 101 2.60 29.58 4.07
C THR A 101 2.79 28.13 3.59
N SER A 102 3.55 27.30 4.33
CA SER A 102 3.75 25.88 3.98
C SER A 102 2.43 25.09 4.03
N TRP A 103 1.55 25.40 4.97
CA TRP A 103 0.22 24.79 5.08
C TRP A 103 -0.70 25.18 3.92
N VAL A 104 -0.60 26.42 3.43
CA VAL A 104 -1.31 26.85 2.22
C VAL A 104 -0.78 26.11 0.99
N TYR A 105 0.55 26.02 0.81
CA TYR A 105 1.15 25.23 -0.28
C TYR A 105 0.72 23.77 -0.24
N PHE A 106 0.79 23.15 0.94
CA PHE A 106 0.33 21.79 1.17
C PHE A 106 -1.13 21.61 0.73
N SER A 107 -2.03 22.49 1.19
CA SER A 107 -3.46 22.39 0.89
C SER A 107 -3.75 22.56 -0.60
N VAL A 108 -3.07 23.50 -1.26
CA VAL A 108 -3.22 23.72 -2.71
C VAL A 108 -2.69 22.53 -3.51
N ILE A 109 -1.49 22.04 -3.20
CA ILE A 109 -0.90 20.89 -3.90
C ILE A 109 -1.76 19.65 -3.70
N LEU A 110 -2.17 19.36 -2.46
CA LEU A 110 -3.05 18.25 -2.14
C LEU A 110 -4.38 18.38 -2.89
N GLY A 111 -4.98 19.56 -2.89
CA GLY A 111 -6.22 19.83 -3.62
C GLY A 111 -6.10 19.57 -5.13
N VAL A 112 -4.99 20.01 -5.75
CA VAL A 112 -4.72 19.75 -7.18
C VAL A 112 -4.54 18.26 -7.43
N VAL A 113 -3.76 17.55 -6.62
CA VAL A 113 -3.53 16.10 -6.77
C VAL A 113 -4.84 15.33 -6.63
N LEU A 114 -5.65 15.65 -5.62
CA LEU A 114 -6.96 15.01 -5.41
C LEU A 114 -7.94 15.35 -6.53
N PHE A 115 -7.90 16.56 -7.06
CA PHE A 115 -8.73 16.95 -8.21
C PHE A 115 -8.33 16.19 -9.48
N LEU A 116 -7.03 16.02 -9.75
CA LEU A 116 -6.56 15.21 -10.87
C LEU A 116 -6.91 13.74 -10.70
N LEU A 117 -6.74 13.19 -9.50
CA LEU A 117 -7.16 11.83 -9.18
C LEU A 117 -8.67 11.66 -9.40
N GLN A 118 -9.45 12.66 -9.00
CA GLN A 118 -10.89 12.67 -9.22
C GLN A 118 -11.23 12.61 -10.71
N LEU A 119 -10.66 13.51 -11.53
CA LEU A 119 -10.97 13.57 -12.96
C LEU A 119 -10.42 12.40 -13.79
N LEU A 120 -9.17 12.00 -13.53
CA LEU A 120 -8.46 11.02 -14.36
C LEU A 120 -8.73 9.58 -13.94
N TRP A 121 -9.19 9.35 -12.71
CA TRP A 121 -9.35 7.99 -12.19
C TRP A 121 -10.75 7.71 -11.65
N ILE A 122 -11.28 8.56 -10.76
CA ILE A 122 -12.51 8.27 -10.02
C ILE A 122 -13.78 8.59 -10.84
N ASP A 123 -13.76 9.65 -11.66
CA ASP A 123 -14.91 10.07 -12.44
C ASP A 123 -15.34 8.98 -13.43
N ASN A 124 -16.64 8.68 -13.48
CA ASN A 124 -17.17 7.63 -14.36
C ASN A 124 -17.20 8.02 -15.85
N SER A 125 -17.17 9.32 -16.15
CA SER A 125 -17.26 9.85 -17.52
C SER A 125 -15.89 10.01 -18.17
N THR A 126 -14.90 10.48 -17.40
CA THR A 126 -13.54 10.77 -17.90
C THR A 126 -12.46 9.85 -17.35
N GLY A 127 -12.71 9.19 -16.21
CA GLY A 127 -11.71 8.45 -15.48
C GLY A 127 -11.50 7.01 -15.95
N TYR A 128 -10.29 6.50 -15.74
CA TYR A 128 -9.91 5.14 -16.12
C TYR A 128 -10.21 4.08 -15.04
N GLY A 129 -10.58 4.48 -13.83
CA GLY A 129 -10.76 3.57 -12.69
C GLY A 129 -11.84 2.52 -12.93
N LYS A 130 -12.96 2.89 -13.58
CA LYS A 130 -14.01 1.94 -13.97
C LYS A 130 -13.49 0.90 -14.96
N ALA A 131 -12.83 1.35 -16.04
CA ALA A 131 -12.27 0.44 -17.05
C ALA A 131 -11.22 -0.51 -16.45
N PHE A 132 -10.41 -0.03 -15.51
CA PHE A 132 -9.48 -0.87 -14.74
C PHE A 132 -10.21 -1.95 -13.95
N ILE A 133 -11.21 -1.58 -13.14
CA ILE A 133 -12.00 -2.55 -12.36
C ILE A 133 -12.75 -3.54 -13.26
N ASP A 134 -13.36 -3.08 -14.35
CA ASP A 134 -14.08 -3.91 -15.31
C ASP A 134 -13.12 -4.94 -15.95
N SER A 135 -11.89 -4.52 -16.28
CA SER A 135 -10.85 -5.41 -16.82
C SER A 135 -10.44 -6.49 -15.83
N VAL A 136 -10.22 -6.14 -14.56
CA VAL A 136 -9.87 -7.12 -13.51
C VAL A 136 -11.06 -8.04 -13.22
N SER A 137 -12.28 -7.51 -13.22
CA SER A 137 -13.51 -8.27 -12.99
C SER A 137 -13.81 -9.25 -14.13
N SER A 138 -13.32 -9.00 -15.34
CA SER A 138 -13.45 -9.94 -16.46
C SER A 138 -12.70 -11.27 -16.26
N LEU A 139 -11.78 -11.33 -15.29
CA LEU A 139 -10.99 -12.53 -15.00
C LEU A 139 -11.79 -13.58 -14.23
N SER A 140 -12.83 -13.20 -13.49
CA SER A 140 -13.63 -14.13 -12.67
C SER A 140 -14.98 -13.56 -12.29
N ASP A 141 -16.00 -14.42 -12.29
CA ASP A 141 -17.34 -14.09 -11.77
C ASP A 141 -17.39 -13.98 -10.24
N SER A 142 -16.33 -14.43 -9.52
CA SER A 142 -16.27 -14.39 -8.06
C SER A 142 -15.60 -13.11 -7.55
N HIS A 143 -16.33 -12.29 -6.80
CA HIS A 143 -15.84 -11.06 -6.17
C HIS A 143 -14.67 -11.31 -5.21
N GLU A 144 -14.59 -12.50 -4.58
CA GLU A 144 -13.47 -12.88 -3.71
C GLU A 144 -12.17 -13.01 -4.52
N VAL A 145 -12.23 -13.60 -5.71
CA VAL A 145 -11.09 -13.76 -6.62
C VAL A 145 -10.69 -12.40 -7.18
N VAL A 146 -11.65 -11.58 -7.60
CA VAL A 146 -11.38 -10.22 -8.10
C VAL A 146 -10.71 -9.37 -7.01
N MET A 147 -11.21 -9.41 -5.77
CA MET A 147 -10.58 -8.74 -4.64
C MET A 147 -9.15 -9.22 -4.39
N LEU A 148 -8.91 -10.52 -4.43
CA LEU A 148 -7.56 -11.07 -4.28
C LEU A 148 -6.62 -10.56 -5.38
N VAL A 149 -7.07 -10.54 -6.63
CA VAL A 149 -6.29 -10.03 -7.76
C VAL A 149 -6.01 -8.53 -7.59
N LEU A 150 -6.98 -7.72 -7.17
CA LEU A 150 -6.77 -6.29 -6.90
C LEU A 150 -5.72 -6.07 -5.81
N ILE A 151 -5.78 -6.84 -4.72
CA ILE A 151 -4.78 -6.79 -3.65
C ILE A 151 -3.40 -7.18 -4.18
N LEU A 152 -3.29 -8.21 -5.01
CA LEU A 152 -2.01 -8.63 -5.60
C LEU A 152 -1.46 -7.58 -6.57
N ILE A 153 -2.28 -6.96 -7.41
CA ILE A 153 -1.88 -5.86 -8.29
C ILE A 153 -1.37 -4.69 -7.44
N PHE A 154 -2.13 -4.27 -6.43
CA PHE A 154 -1.70 -3.20 -5.54
C PHE A 154 -0.39 -3.54 -4.82
N ALA A 155 -0.29 -4.73 -4.21
CA ALA A 155 0.88 -5.15 -3.46
C ALA A 155 2.14 -5.24 -4.33
N THR A 156 2.01 -5.78 -5.55
CA THR A 156 3.14 -5.91 -6.49
C THR A 156 3.59 -4.55 -7.02
N VAL A 157 2.67 -3.67 -7.42
CA VAL A 157 3.03 -2.33 -7.92
C VAL A 157 3.57 -1.46 -6.79
N HIS A 158 2.91 -1.42 -5.63
CA HIS A 158 3.32 -0.61 -4.49
C HIS A 158 4.68 -1.08 -3.93
N SER A 159 4.85 -2.38 -3.69
CA SER A 159 6.13 -2.93 -3.19
C SER A 159 7.23 -2.88 -4.25
N GLY A 160 6.88 -3.10 -5.52
CA GLY A 160 7.80 -2.98 -6.65
C GLY A 160 8.36 -1.57 -6.76
N LEU A 161 7.50 -0.56 -6.76
CA LEU A 161 7.93 0.84 -6.72
C LEU A 161 8.71 1.14 -5.42
N ALA A 162 8.34 0.58 -4.28
CA ALA A 162 9.08 0.84 -3.04
C ALA A 162 10.54 0.32 -3.13
N SER A 163 10.72 -0.88 -3.70
CA SER A 163 12.04 -1.47 -3.91
C SER A 163 12.89 -0.77 -4.97
N LEU A 164 12.26 -0.13 -5.96
CA LEU A 164 12.96 0.61 -7.02
C LEU A 164 13.36 2.03 -6.61
N ARG A 165 12.98 2.49 -5.42
CA ARG A 165 13.21 3.86 -4.95
C ARG A 165 14.68 4.29 -5.07
N ASP A 166 15.60 3.52 -4.52
CA ASP A 166 17.01 3.91 -4.47
C ASP A 166 17.64 4.06 -5.87
N MET A 167 17.09 3.38 -6.88
CA MET A 167 17.47 3.56 -8.28
C MET A 167 16.73 4.73 -8.92
N GLY A 168 15.42 4.84 -8.69
CA GLY A 168 14.59 5.89 -9.28
C GLY A 168 14.95 7.30 -8.80
N GLU A 169 15.26 7.47 -7.52
CA GLU A 169 15.67 8.75 -6.96
C GLU A 169 16.96 9.28 -7.59
N LYS A 170 17.87 8.39 -8.02
CA LYS A 170 19.11 8.77 -8.73
C LYS A 170 18.86 9.29 -10.16
N VAL A 171 17.73 8.93 -10.77
CA VAL A 171 17.42 9.28 -12.16
C VAL A 171 16.54 10.53 -12.23
N ILE A 172 15.47 10.58 -11.44
CA ILE A 172 14.46 11.67 -11.52
C ILE A 172 14.44 12.58 -10.28
N GLY A 173 15.22 12.26 -9.24
CA GLY A 173 15.24 12.99 -7.98
C GLY A 173 14.20 12.50 -6.96
N ALA A 174 14.49 12.70 -5.67
CA ALA A 174 13.69 12.21 -4.55
C ALA A 174 12.22 12.69 -4.57
N ARG A 175 12.01 13.99 -4.86
CA ARG A 175 10.66 14.58 -4.90
C ARG A 175 9.82 14.03 -6.05
N ALA A 176 10.36 14.00 -7.27
CA ALA A 176 9.64 13.50 -8.44
C ALA A 176 9.30 12.02 -8.30
N TYR A 177 10.22 11.23 -7.72
CA TYR A 177 9.96 9.82 -7.46
C TYR A 177 8.79 9.60 -6.49
N ARG A 178 8.69 10.40 -5.42
CA ARG A 178 7.57 10.32 -4.48
C ARG A 178 6.23 10.68 -5.12
N VAL A 179 6.21 11.71 -5.96
CA VAL A 179 5.00 12.11 -6.69
C VAL A 179 4.58 11.00 -7.67
N LEU A 180 5.52 10.37 -8.37
CA LEU A 180 5.25 9.21 -9.22
C LEU A 180 4.72 8.02 -8.38
N PHE A 181 5.40 7.70 -7.30
CA PHE A 181 5.04 6.62 -6.39
C PHE A 181 3.61 6.79 -5.86
N ALA A 182 3.29 7.98 -5.36
CA ALA A 182 1.95 8.32 -4.87
C ALA A 182 0.93 8.36 -6.01
N GLY A 183 1.30 8.92 -7.16
CA GLY A 183 0.44 9.04 -8.34
C GLY A 183 0.02 7.69 -8.93
N VAL A 184 0.81 6.64 -8.78
CA VAL A 184 0.45 5.27 -9.19
C VAL A 184 -0.22 4.50 -8.04
N SER A 185 0.29 4.63 -6.82
CA SER A 185 -0.23 3.88 -5.67
C SER A 185 -1.61 4.35 -5.22
N LEU A 186 -1.88 5.66 -5.21
CA LEU A 186 -3.16 6.21 -4.76
C LEU A 186 -4.35 5.74 -5.61
N PRO A 187 -4.32 5.80 -6.95
CA PRO A 187 -5.40 5.26 -7.77
C PRO A 187 -5.67 3.77 -7.53
N LEU A 188 -4.62 2.96 -7.44
CA LEU A 188 -4.75 1.52 -7.19
C LEU A 188 -5.30 1.22 -5.79
N ALA A 189 -4.86 1.97 -4.78
CA ALA A 189 -5.38 1.86 -3.42
C ALA A 189 -6.87 2.23 -3.37
N VAL A 190 -7.25 3.37 -3.96
CA VAL A 190 -8.65 3.83 -4.00
C VAL A 190 -9.52 2.81 -4.73
N SER A 191 -9.11 2.31 -5.88
CA SER A 191 -9.83 1.26 -6.61
C SER A 191 -10.05 0.01 -5.76
N THR A 192 -9.01 -0.45 -5.07
CA THR A 192 -9.08 -1.65 -4.21
C THR A 192 -10.01 -1.43 -3.01
N ILE A 193 -9.90 -0.28 -2.33
CA ILE A 193 -10.71 0.06 -1.16
C ILE A 193 -12.19 0.24 -1.55
N VAL A 194 -12.47 0.97 -2.63
CA VAL A 194 -13.85 1.19 -3.09
C VAL A 194 -14.49 -0.13 -3.52
N TYR A 195 -13.77 -0.98 -4.26
CA TYR A 195 -14.27 -2.29 -4.62
C TYR A 195 -14.56 -3.13 -3.37
N PHE A 196 -13.65 -3.16 -2.40
CA PHE A 196 -13.83 -3.88 -1.14
C PHE A 196 -15.08 -3.41 -0.39
N ILE A 197 -15.28 -2.09 -0.25
CA ILE A 197 -16.45 -1.54 0.45
C ILE A 197 -17.75 -1.96 -0.24
N ASN A 198 -17.78 -1.91 -1.57
CA ASN A 198 -18.97 -2.26 -2.35
C ASN A 198 -19.31 -3.75 -2.27
N HIS A 199 -18.32 -4.63 -2.11
CA HIS A 199 -18.50 -6.09 -2.09
C HIS A 199 -18.22 -6.72 -0.71
N ARG A 200 -18.20 -5.89 0.36
CA ARG A 200 -17.84 -6.29 1.73
C ARG A 200 -18.67 -7.46 2.27
N TYR A 201 -19.90 -7.60 1.80
CA TYR A 201 -20.85 -8.61 2.28
C TYR A 201 -21.12 -9.73 1.27
N ASP A 202 -20.41 -9.74 0.13
CA ASP A 202 -20.66 -10.72 -0.94
C ASP A 202 -19.90 -12.03 -0.74
N GLY A 203 -18.88 -12.03 0.11
CA GLY A 203 -18.09 -13.21 0.46
C GLY A 203 -18.71 -14.07 1.57
N MET A 204 -18.07 -15.20 1.85
CA MET A 204 -18.50 -16.08 2.94
C MET A 204 -18.29 -15.43 4.33
N GLN A 205 -19.38 -15.21 5.05
CA GLN A 205 -19.31 -14.70 6.43
C GLN A 205 -18.97 -15.82 7.43
N LEU A 206 -17.79 -15.74 8.05
CA LEU A 206 -17.35 -16.70 9.07
C LEU A 206 -17.91 -16.40 10.47
N TRP A 207 -18.09 -15.12 10.81
CA TRP A 207 -18.53 -14.67 12.14
C TRP A 207 -19.47 -13.47 12.01
N GLN A 208 -20.52 -13.40 12.83
CA GLN A 208 -21.46 -12.27 12.88
C GLN A 208 -21.56 -11.70 14.30
N LEU A 209 -20.65 -10.79 14.65
CA LEU A 209 -20.53 -10.21 16.00
C LEU A 209 -21.07 -8.78 16.11
N GLN A 210 -21.63 -8.22 15.04
CA GLN A 210 -22.08 -6.81 15.00
C GLN A 210 -23.12 -6.47 16.08
N GLY A 211 -23.98 -7.44 16.45
CA GLY A 211 -25.02 -7.25 17.46
C GLY A 211 -24.63 -7.70 18.87
N ALA A 212 -23.43 -8.26 19.07
CA ALA A 212 -23.01 -8.75 20.37
C ALA A 212 -22.71 -7.57 21.33
N PRO A 213 -23.21 -7.61 22.58
CA PRO A 213 -23.00 -6.52 23.53
C PRO A 213 -21.50 -6.35 23.82
N GLY A 214 -21.03 -5.10 23.86
CA GLY A 214 -19.62 -4.78 24.14
C GLY A 214 -18.70 -4.78 22.92
N VAL A 215 -19.05 -5.44 21.82
CA VAL A 215 -18.17 -5.53 20.62
C VAL A 215 -17.95 -4.16 20.01
N HIS A 216 -19.01 -3.35 19.89
CA HIS A 216 -18.89 -1.98 19.37
C HIS A 216 -17.92 -1.14 20.20
N GLN A 217 -18.06 -1.19 21.54
CA GLN A 217 -17.22 -0.42 22.46
C GLN A 217 -15.76 -0.84 22.39
N ILE A 218 -15.50 -2.15 22.32
CA ILE A 218 -14.13 -2.69 22.20
C ILE A 218 -13.50 -2.26 20.88
N VAL A 219 -14.21 -2.42 19.75
CA VAL A 219 -13.69 -2.03 18.43
C VAL A 219 -13.41 -0.53 18.41
N TRP A 220 -14.35 0.29 18.88
CA TRP A 220 -14.17 1.74 18.93
C TRP A 220 -12.97 2.16 19.79
N LEU A 221 -12.84 1.59 20.99
CA LEU A 221 -11.71 1.88 21.88
C LEU A 221 -10.38 1.43 21.25
N SER A 222 -10.36 0.26 20.62
CA SER A 222 -9.16 -0.24 19.93
C SER A 222 -8.76 0.66 18.76
N SER A 223 -9.73 1.16 17.99
CA SER A 223 -9.47 2.15 16.93
C SER A 223 -8.93 3.44 17.51
N PHE A 224 -9.48 3.94 18.61
CA PHE A 224 -8.98 5.14 19.28
C PHE A 224 -7.52 4.96 19.75
N VAL A 225 -7.21 3.84 20.39
CA VAL A 225 -5.84 3.51 20.83
C VAL A 225 -4.89 3.41 19.63
N SER A 226 -5.32 2.81 18.52
CA SER A 226 -4.54 2.75 17.29
C SER A 226 -4.24 4.15 16.74
N PHE A 227 -5.22 5.05 16.67
CA PHE A 227 -4.99 6.44 16.26
C PHE A 227 -4.03 7.18 17.19
N PHE A 228 -4.12 6.94 18.50
CA PHE A 228 -3.19 7.54 19.47
C PHE A 228 -1.74 7.10 19.22
N PHE A 229 -1.49 5.83 18.90
CA PHE A 229 -0.15 5.34 18.54
C PHE A 229 0.29 5.70 17.12
N LEU A 230 -0.66 5.99 16.22
CA LEU A 230 -0.36 6.51 14.89
C LEU A 230 0.20 7.93 14.96
N TYR A 231 -0.23 8.74 15.93
CA TYR A 231 0.14 10.15 16.05
C TYR A 231 1.67 10.39 15.93
N PRO A 232 2.56 9.75 16.72
CA PRO A 232 4.01 9.94 16.61
C PRO A 232 4.63 9.60 15.25
N SER A 233 3.95 8.77 14.45
CA SER A 233 4.47 8.26 13.18
C SER A 233 4.17 9.14 11.97
N THR A 234 3.28 10.13 12.13
CA THR A 234 2.86 11.05 11.06
C THR A 234 3.28 12.49 11.32
N PHE A 235 4.06 12.74 12.39
CA PHE A 235 4.71 14.03 12.58
C PHE A 235 5.68 14.31 11.43
N ASN A 236 5.65 15.55 10.93
CA ASN A 236 6.26 16.00 9.66
C ASN A 236 5.40 15.77 8.41
N LEU A 237 4.09 16.05 8.52
CA LEU A 237 3.13 16.04 7.39
C LEU A 237 3.63 16.77 6.14
N LEU A 238 4.38 17.87 6.30
CA LEU A 238 4.91 18.65 5.17
C LEU A 238 5.97 17.87 4.36
N GLU A 239 6.78 17.03 5.01
CA GLU A 239 7.75 16.17 4.33
C GLU A 239 7.08 14.96 3.67
N VAL A 240 6.08 14.37 4.35
CA VAL A 240 5.27 13.26 3.83
C VAL A 240 4.52 13.69 2.57
N ALA A 241 4.02 14.93 2.56
CA ALA A 241 3.34 15.51 1.42
C ALA A 241 4.28 15.99 0.29
N ALA A 242 5.59 15.76 0.42
CA ALA A 242 6.63 16.21 -0.51
C ALA A 242 6.68 17.74 -0.73
N VAL A 243 6.10 18.52 0.20
CA VAL A 243 6.23 19.97 0.23
C VAL A 243 7.66 20.32 0.65
N ASP A 244 8.07 19.76 1.79
CA ASP A 244 9.45 19.83 2.27
C ASP A 244 10.26 18.63 1.77
N GLU A 245 11.57 18.83 1.64
CA GLU A 245 12.47 17.73 1.33
C GLU A 245 12.55 16.75 2.50
N PRO A 246 12.54 15.44 2.23
CA PRO A 246 12.66 14.47 3.29
C PRO A 246 13.98 14.52 4.02
N LYS A 247 13.89 14.47 5.34
CA LYS A 247 15.05 14.36 6.20
C LYS A 247 15.07 13.00 6.90
N MET A 248 16.26 12.61 7.31
CA MET A 248 16.45 11.44 8.14
C MET A 248 16.35 11.88 9.60
N HIS A 249 15.25 11.52 10.26
CA HIS A 249 15.03 11.80 11.67
C HIS A 249 15.55 10.63 12.51
N LEU A 250 16.50 10.91 13.40
CA LEU A 250 16.92 9.97 14.45
C LEU A 250 16.11 10.28 15.70
N TRP A 251 15.27 9.34 16.13
CA TRP A 251 14.42 9.52 17.30
C TRP A 251 15.10 8.97 18.56
N GLU A 252 15.29 9.80 19.57
CA GLU A 252 15.88 9.38 20.86
C GLU A 252 14.83 9.08 21.93
N THR A 253 13.64 9.65 21.80
CA THR A 253 12.52 9.54 22.75
C THR A 253 11.21 9.19 22.05
N GLY A 254 10.21 8.76 22.81
CA GLY A 254 8.87 8.39 22.31
C GLY A 254 8.78 6.98 21.70
N VAL A 255 7.60 6.66 21.14
CA VAL A 255 7.26 5.29 20.69
C VAL A 255 8.14 4.79 19.54
N MET A 256 8.66 5.69 18.69
CA MET A 256 9.57 5.33 17.58
C MET A 256 10.88 4.73 18.08
N ARG A 257 11.26 4.99 19.34
CA ARG A 257 12.43 4.35 19.98
C ARG A 257 12.17 2.88 20.33
N ILE A 258 10.92 2.54 20.67
CA ILE A 258 10.52 1.21 21.10
C ILE A 258 10.24 0.32 19.89
N THR A 259 9.53 0.85 18.89
CA THR A 259 9.24 0.15 17.64
C THR A 259 9.59 1.05 16.45
N ARG A 260 10.24 0.47 15.43
CA ARG A 260 10.58 1.18 14.19
C ARG A 260 9.37 1.40 13.27
N HIS A 261 8.28 0.69 13.51
CA HIS A 261 7.07 0.74 12.70
C HIS A 261 5.82 0.77 13.58
N PRO A 262 5.58 1.83 14.37
CA PRO A 262 4.36 1.93 15.20
C PRO A 262 3.06 2.05 14.40
N GLN A 263 3.16 2.22 13.07
CA GLN A 263 2.02 2.25 12.15
C GLN A 263 1.49 0.85 11.80
N VAL A 264 2.32 -0.18 11.94
CA VAL A 264 2.04 -1.57 11.56
C VAL A 264 1.67 -2.35 12.80
#